data_AF-A0A382LUU9-F1
#
_entry.id   AF-A0A382LUU9-F1
#
_cell.length_a   1.000
_cell.length_b   1.000
_cell.length_c   1.000
_cell.angle_alpha   90.00
_cell.angle_beta   90.00
_cell.angle_gamma   90.00
#
_symmetry.space_group_name_H-M   'P 1'
#
loop_
_entity.id
_entity.type
_entity.pdbx_description
1 polymer ?
#
loop_
_entity_poly.entity_id
_entity_poly.type
_entity_poly.pdbx_seq_one_letter_code
_entity_poly.pdbx_strand_id
1 'polypeptide(L)'
;AERRLFPHIEKDVVPGANPAGDLKIRNAIVHLRGHLLDRHEAIDHPEVERTFKLFAAVVAEAAKRKGIDKRETYHCGRIDGKRVEDPHYTLRGWRAVVTYLLRQPDFLYE
;
A
#
# COMPACT_ATOMS: atom_id res chain seq x y z
N ALA A 1 10.51 15.99 8.47
CA ALA A 1 9.25 15.46 9.03
C ALA A 1 9.23 13.95 8.87
N GLU A 2 8.81 13.21 9.89
CA GLU A 2 8.76 11.74 9.86
C GLU A 2 7.44 11.24 9.23
N ARG A 3 7.50 10.18 8.40
CA ARG A 3 6.32 9.62 7.72
C ARG A 3 5.46 8.83 8.71
N ARG A 4 4.25 9.31 9.04
CA ARG A 4 3.35 8.61 9.99
C ARG A 4 2.73 7.33 9.46
N LEU A 5 2.27 7.33 8.21
CA LEU A 5 1.55 6.19 7.61
C LEU A 5 2.47 5.11 7.05
N PHE A 6 3.61 5.53 6.48
CA PHE A 6 4.59 4.64 5.86
C PHE A 6 5.99 4.87 6.44
N PRO A 7 6.20 4.72 7.75
CA PRO A 7 7.50 5.02 8.37
C PRO A 7 8.60 4.05 7.91
N HIS A 8 8.27 2.78 7.69
CA HIS A 8 9.24 1.68 7.55
C HIS A 8 9.16 0.94 6.20
N ILE A 9 8.50 1.51 5.19
CA ILE A 9 8.39 0.90 3.88
C ILE A 9 8.63 1.90 2.76
N GLU A 10 9.43 1.47 1.78
CA GLU A 10 9.70 2.22 0.58
C GLU A 10 8.83 1.74 -0.59
N LYS A 11 8.64 2.63 -1.57
CA LYS A 11 7.85 2.35 -2.77
C LYS A 11 8.52 1.37 -3.74
N ASP A 12 9.76 0.98 -3.55
CA ASP A 12 10.44 -0.02 -4.37
C ASP A 12 10.29 -1.46 -3.84
N VAL A 13 9.59 -1.65 -2.72
CA VAL A 13 9.30 -2.98 -2.18
C VAL A 13 8.14 -3.62 -2.94
N VAL A 14 8.46 -4.59 -3.80
CA VAL A 14 7.53 -5.28 -4.69
C VAL A 14 7.05 -6.61 -4.08
N PRO A 15 5.73 -6.91 -4.06
CA PRO A 15 5.21 -8.14 -3.50
C PRO A 15 5.66 -9.35 -4.33
N GLY A 16 6.06 -10.43 -3.66
CA GLY A 16 6.53 -11.68 -4.27
C GLY A 16 7.95 -11.62 -4.84
N ALA A 17 8.66 -10.48 -4.74
CA ALA A 17 10.04 -10.37 -5.22
C ALA A 17 11.02 -11.10 -4.31
N ASN A 18 10.81 -11.08 -2.99
CA ASN A 18 11.53 -11.88 -2.00
C ASN A 18 10.78 -11.91 -0.65
N PRO A 19 11.03 -12.92 0.21
CA PRO A 19 10.33 -13.06 1.49
C PRO A 19 10.50 -11.89 2.46
N ALA A 20 11.68 -11.24 2.46
CA ALA A 20 11.94 -10.09 3.34
C ALA A 20 11.12 -8.85 2.92
N GLY A 21 10.92 -8.65 1.62
CA GLY A 21 10.05 -7.62 1.07
C GLY A 21 8.58 -7.86 1.44
N ASP A 22 8.11 -9.09 1.31
CA ASP A 22 6.75 -9.47 1.70
C ASP A 22 6.51 -9.25 3.21
N LEU A 23 7.51 -9.56 4.03
CA LEU A 23 7.47 -9.28 5.46
C LEU A 23 7.36 -7.78 5.75
N LYS A 24 8.11 -6.92 5.04
CA LYS A 24 8.01 -5.46 5.17
C LYS A 24 6.61 -4.95 4.78
N ILE A 25 6.01 -5.49 3.72
CA ILE A 25 4.66 -5.12 3.29
C ILE A 25 3.63 -5.50 4.36
N ARG A 26 3.74 -6.70 4.93
CA ARG A 26 2.85 -7.16 6.01
C ARG A 26 2.99 -6.32 7.28
N ASN A 27 4.21 -5.99 7.68
CA ASN A 27 4.45 -5.08 8.82
C ASN A 27 3.87 -3.68 8.56
N ALA A 28 3.98 -3.15 7.34
CA ALA A 28 3.35 -1.89 6.99
C ALA A 28 1.81 -1.97 7.05
N ILE A 29 1.22 -3.10 6.67
CA ILE A 29 -0.23 -3.33 6.81
C ILE A 29 -0.64 -3.35 8.29
N VAL A 30 0.08 -4.08 9.15
CA VAL A 30 -0.16 -4.09 10.60
C VAL A 30 -0.10 -2.67 11.17
N HIS A 31 0.94 -1.91 10.80
CA HIS A 31 1.09 -0.51 11.22
C HIS A 31 -0.10 0.36 10.79
N LEU A 32 -0.53 0.25 9.52
CA LEU A 32 -1.67 1.01 9.01
C LEU A 32 -2.99 0.64 9.71
N ARG A 33 -3.21 -0.64 10.02
CA ARG A 33 -4.40 -1.09 10.75
C ARG A 33 -4.43 -0.53 12.16
N GLY A 34 -3.30 -0.53 12.87
CA GLY A 34 -3.19 0.10 14.18
C GLY A 34 -3.40 1.61 14.11
N HIS A 35 -2.79 2.28 13.13
CA HIS A 35 -2.84 3.73 13.04
C HIS A 35 -4.18 4.30 12.54
N LEU A 36 -4.88 3.57 11.67
CA LEU A 36 -6.15 4.03 11.09
C LEU A 36 -7.37 3.46 11.80
N LEU A 37 -7.31 2.22 12.30
CA LEU A 37 -8.47 1.50 12.83
C LEU A 37 -8.35 1.18 14.33
N ASP A 38 -7.26 1.60 14.98
CA ASP A 38 -6.91 1.20 16.36
C ASP A 38 -6.81 -0.33 16.56
N ARG A 39 -6.62 -1.09 15.48
CA ARG A 39 -6.54 -2.56 15.48
C ARG A 39 -5.09 -3.04 15.51
N HIS A 40 -4.74 -3.78 16.56
CA HIS A 40 -3.37 -4.23 16.83
C HIS A 40 -3.23 -5.75 16.67
N GLU A 41 -3.52 -6.27 15.48
CA GLU A 41 -3.44 -7.72 15.24
C GLU A 41 -2.01 -8.19 14.92
N ALA A 42 -1.79 -9.50 15.13
CA ALA A 42 -0.54 -10.15 14.74
C ALA A 42 -0.37 -10.20 13.21
N ILE A 43 0.88 -10.36 12.77
CA ILE A 43 1.24 -10.34 11.34
C ILE A 43 0.63 -11.49 10.52
N ASP A 44 0.28 -12.60 11.17
CA ASP A 44 -0.36 -13.77 10.61
C ASP A 44 -1.91 -13.70 10.67
N HIS A 45 -2.46 -12.58 11.15
CA HIS A 45 -3.90 -12.38 11.22
C HIS A 45 -4.54 -12.43 9.81
N PRO A 46 -5.72 -13.08 9.65
CA PRO A 46 -6.36 -13.23 8.33
C PRO A 46 -6.61 -11.91 7.58
N GLU A 47 -6.90 -10.81 8.28
CA GLU A 47 -7.06 -9.49 7.65
C GLU A 47 -5.75 -8.92 7.11
N VAL A 48 -4.60 -9.23 7.71
CA VAL A 48 -3.28 -8.85 7.18
C VAL A 48 -3.03 -9.60 5.87
N GLU A 49 -3.31 -10.91 5.84
CA GLU A 49 -3.20 -11.72 4.62
C GLU A 49 -4.14 -11.22 3.51
N ARG A 50 -5.40 -10.92 3.85
CA ARG A 50 -6.38 -10.39 2.90
C ARG A 50 -5.90 -9.07 2.30
N THR A 51 -5.41 -8.16 3.13
CA THR A 51 -4.91 -6.85 2.70
C THR A 51 -3.64 -7.00 1.86
N PHE A 52 -2.75 -7.93 2.21
CA PHE A 52 -1.57 -8.25 1.41
C PHE A 52 -1.95 -8.77 0.02
N LYS A 53 -2.94 -9.67 -0.08
CA LYS A 53 -3.47 -10.15 -1.36
C LYS A 53 -4.05 -9.02 -2.21
N LEU A 54 -4.78 -8.07 -1.60
CA LEU A 54 -5.28 -6.89 -2.31
C LEU A 54 -4.12 -6.08 -2.91
N PHE A 55 -3.11 -5.77 -2.09
CA PHE A 55 -1.92 -5.05 -2.53
C PHE A 55 -1.21 -5.77 -3.70
N ALA A 56 -0.95 -7.07 -3.55
CA ALA A 56 -0.29 -7.89 -4.55
C ALA A 56 -1.09 -7.99 -5.85
N ALA A 57 -2.42 -8.14 -5.76
CA ALA A 57 -3.29 -8.22 -6.93
C ALA A 57 -3.30 -6.92 -7.74
N VAL A 58 -3.34 -5.76 -7.08
CA VAL A 58 -3.30 -4.45 -7.76
C VAL A 58 -1.97 -4.26 -8.49
N VAL A 59 -0.85 -4.58 -7.84
CA VAL A 59 0.48 -4.47 -8.44
C VAL A 59 0.62 -5.41 -9.64
N ALA A 60 0.23 -6.69 -9.47
CA ALA A 60 0.31 -7.69 -10.52
C ALA A 60 -0.56 -7.33 -11.73
N GLU A 61 -1.75 -6.78 -11.50
CA GLU A 61 -2.62 -6.38 -12.61
C GLU A 61 -2.12 -5.14 -13.35
N ALA A 62 -1.59 -4.15 -12.63
CA ALA A 62 -0.96 -2.99 -13.27
C ALA A 62 0.25 -3.41 -14.13
N ALA A 63 1.03 -4.40 -13.68
CA ALA A 63 2.19 -4.92 -14.41
C ALA A 63 1.82 -5.67 -15.71
N LYS A 64 0.64 -6.29 -15.78
CA LYS A 64 0.19 -7.04 -16.98
C LYS A 64 -0.31 -6.13 -18.11
N ARG A 65 -0.78 -4.93 -17.77
CA ARG A 65 -1.40 -4.01 -18.75
C ARG A 65 -0.33 -3.25 -19.53
N LYS A 66 -0.49 -3.21 -20.86
CA LYS A 66 0.37 -2.41 -21.75
C LYS A 66 -0.05 -0.94 -21.72
N GLY A 67 0.92 -0.03 -21.88
CA GLY A 67 0.66 1.41 -22.02
C GLY A 67 0.30 2.15 -20.73
N ILE A 68 0.40 1.49 -19.57
CA ILE A 68 0.25 2.17 -18.28
C ILE A 68 1.48 3.05 -18.00
N ASP A 69 1.24 4.33 -17.70
CA ASP A 69 2.29 5.25 -17.29
C ASP A 69 2.94 4.76 -15.99
N LYS A 70 4.28 4.76 -15.93
CA LYS A 70 5.09 4.36 -14.76
C LYS A 70 5.15 5.44 -13.67
N ARG A 71 4.35 6.48 -13.80
CA ARG A 71 4.14 7.50 -12.78
C ARG A 71 2.79 7.32 -12.13
N GLU A 72 2.64 8.01 -11.01
CA GLU A 72 1.37 8.14 -10.33
C GLU A 72 0.30 8.75 -11.27
N THR A 73 -0.97 8.41 -11.03
CA THR A 73 -2.09 8.74 -11.93
C THR A 73 -2.93 9.94 -11.47
N TYR A 74 -2.70 10.46 -10.27
CA TYR A 74 -3.46 11.57 -9.73
C TYR A 74 -2.96 12.86 -10.35
N HIS A 75 -3.78 13.46 -11.22
CA HIS A 75 -3.38 14.63 -12.01
C HIS A 75 -2.80 15.79 -11.17
N CYS A 76 -3.33 15.98 -9.95
CA CYS A 76 -2.88 17.00 -8.99
C CYS A 76 -1.73 16.52 -8.09
N GLY A 77 -1.33 15.25 -8.17
CA GLY A 77 -0.29 14.58 -7.38
C GLY A 77 1.11 14.90 -7.86
N ARG A 78 1.49 16.18 -7.83
CA ARG A 78 2.85 16.63 -8.15
C ARG A 78 3.61 17.02 -6.89
N ILE A 79 4.85 16.55 -6.79
CA ILE A 79 5.83 17.01 -5.80
C ILE A 79 6.85 17.83 -6.59
N ASP A 80 7.06 19.08 -6.20
CA ASP A 80 7.95 20.03 -6.89
C ASP A 80 7.67 20.14 -8.39
N GLY A 81 6.39 20.17 -8.76
CA GLY A 81 5.92 20.28 -10.15
C GLY A 81 6.07 18.99 -10.99
N LYS A 82 6.61 17.91 -10.42
CA LYS A 82 6.83 16.63 -11.09
C LYS A 82 5.85 15.57 -10.58
N ARG A 83 5.36 14.72 -11.50
CA ARG A 83 4.61 13.53 -11.11
C ARG A 83 5.53 12.55 -10.39
N VAL A 84 5.00 11.88 -9.37
CA VAL A 84 5.78 10.91 -8.59
C VAL A 84 6.00 9.65 -9.42
N GLU A 85 7.26 9.20 -9.50
CA GLU A 85 7.62 7.94 -10.14
C GLU A 85 7.06 6.75 -9.35
N ASP A 86 6.45 5.81 -10.07
CA ASP A 86 5.82 4.58 -9.58
C ASP A 86 6.15 3.39 -10.52
N PRO A 87 7.44 3.11 -10.79
CA PRO A 87 7.85 2.14 -11.82
C PRO A 87 7.41 0.70 -11.53
N HIS A 88 7.09 0.41 -10.27
CA HIS A 88 6.65 -0.89 -9.79
C HIS A 88 5.17 -0.94 -9.40
N TYR A 89 4.43 0.15 -9.65
CA TYR A 89 2.99 0.25 -9.35
C TYR A 89 2.60 0.03 -7.88
N THR A 90 3.56 0.12 -6.97
CA THR A 90 3.37 -0.10 -5.53
C THR A 90 2.61 1.07 -4.90
N LEU A 91 2.77 2.31 -5.41
CA LEU A 91 1.97 3.44 -4.93
C LEU A 91 0.48 3.24 -5.25
N ARG A 92 0.16 2.62 -6.40
CA ARG A 92 -1.22 2.21 -6.72
C ARG A 92 -1.71 1.13 -5.78
N GLY A 93 -0.88 0.14 -5.46
CA GLY A 93 -1.17 -0.88 -4.46
C GLY A 93 -1.49 -0.25 -3.10
N TRP A 94 -0.67 0.69 -2.62
CA TRP A 94 -0.89 1.38 -1.35
C TRP A 94 -2.14 2.26 -1.35
N ARG A 95 -2.46 2.93 -2.47
CA ARG A 95 -3.74 3.65 -2.60
C ARG A 95 -4.94 2.72 -2.45
N ALA A 96 -4.87 1.52 -3.03
CA ALA A 96 -5.92 0.52 -2.88
C ALA A 96 -6.05 0.06 -1.42
N VAL A 97 -4.93 -0.22 -0.74
CA VAL A 97 -4.91 -0.59 0.69
C VAL A 97 -5.50 0.52 1.57
N VAL A 98 -5.03 1.76 1.43
CA VAL A 98 -5.53 2.88 2.23
C VAL A 98 -7.03 3.08 1.98
N THR A 99 -7.47 3.04 0.71
CA THR A 99 -8.90 3.16 0.39
C THR A 99 -9.73 2.02 0.99
N TYR A 100 -9.20 0.80 1.03
CA TYR A 100 -9.86 -0.34 1.67
C TYR A 100 -10.02 -0.13 3.18
N LEU A 101 -8.96 0.33 3.86
CA LEU A 101 -9.00 0.58 5.32
C LEU A 101 -9.95 1.73 5.68
N LEU A 102 -9.88 2.86 4.97
CA LEU A 102 -10.73 4.03 5.23
C LEU A 102 -12.23 3.80 4.96
N ARG A 103 -12.60 2.67 4.34
CA ARG A 103 -13.99 2.28 4.08
C ARG A 103 -14.52 1.26 5.08
N GLN A 104 -13.71 0.82 6.05
CA GLN A 104 -14.16 -0.11 7.07
C GLN A 104 -15.05 0.62 8.09
N PRO A 105 -16.06 -0.06 8.67
CA PRO A 105 -16.88 0.51 9.72
C PRO A 105 -16.04 1.06 10.88
N ASP A 106 -14.96 0.36 11.25
CA ASP A 106 -14.01 0.76 12.29
C ASP A 106 -13.39 2.14 12.03
N PHE A 107 -13.16 2.52 10.78
CA PHE A 107 -12.66 3.87 10.46
C PHE A 107 -13.77 4.92 10.47
N LEU A 108 -14.97 4.52 10.04
CA LEU A 108 -16.05 5.44 9.73
C LEU A 108 -16.92 5.77 10.95
N TYR A 109 -17.00 4.86 11.92
CA TYR A 109 -17.98 4.92 13.00
C TYR A 109 -17.39 4.67 14.41
N GLU A 110 -16.15 4.24 14.53
CA GLU A 110 -15.43 4.11 15.80
C GLU A 110 -14.39 5.23 15.94
#